data_AF-A0A3A0DDH6-F1
#
_entry.id   AF-A0A3A0DDH6-F1
#
_cell.length_a   1.000
_cell.length_b   1.000
_cell.length_c   1.000
_cell.angle_alpha   90.00
_cell.angle_beta   90.00
_cell.angle_gamma   90.00
#
_symmetry.space_group_name_H-M   'P 1'
#
loop_
_entity.id
_entity.type
_entity.pdbx_description
1 polymer ?
#
loop_
_entity_poly.entity_id
_entity_poly.type
_entity_poly.pdbx_seq_one_letter_code
_entity_poly.pdbx_strand_id
1 'polypeptide(L)'
;MLNPEGLAVARAREKLDWVTGRRSAEMREGVEKAELCQGVAIRFSRMAAGNVFTRAAERGLLMVFYTFDLIYMKHNLLKLLFCASAFFVLFILADNVSAQSERAIEPGNVLEIVVFGHQELSRTVTVAPSGTVDFPFLQDLPVNGLSLNDVRDMIVAQLSKYIPERPIVTVSKVQSYTIPVTVLGQVKTPGEHNIAVNATIQGALVAAGGATHGAQLDKIRIFSRAATNGHFTEVNLLDFFNKANPSLLPQLGKGDIIVVPGHPLSLGATDLKVLGEVNQPGPYTAYQGANLLDLIFIAGGPTLEADLKKTRILSPLSPSNRQKEVNLDKLLTAKEFKQIPLINPGDIVYVPKKKNSFGRIFLSVARDVVSIGSLFLILERLYDAANRSGNSKK
;
A
#
# COMPACT_ATOMS: atom_id res chain seq x y z
N MET A 1 76.64 -20.71 -56.70
CA MET A 1 75.29 -21.33 -56.82
C MET A 1 74.50 -20.95 -55.58
N LEU A 2 73.46 -20.13 -55.78
CA LEU A 2 72.54 -19.63 -54.74
C LEU A 2 71.41 -20.65 -54.55
N ASN A 3 70.82 -20.75 -53.36
CA ASN A 3 69.41 -21.08 -53.28
C ASN A 3 68.60 -19.76 -53.29
N PRO A 4 67.70 -19.51 -54.27
CA PRO A 4 67.00 -18.22 -54.43
C PRO A 4 66.02 -17.83 -53.32
N GLU A 5 65.67 -18.73 -52.40
CA GLU A 5 64.67 -18.47 -51.35
C GLU A 5 65.23 -17.72 -50.13
N GLY A 6 66.54 -17.79 -49.87
CA GLY A 6 67.16 -17.10 -48.72
C GLY A 6 67.34 -15.59 -48.91
N LEU A 7 67.42 -15.11 -50.16
CA LEU A 7 67.62 -13.68 -50.46
C LEU A 7 66.31 -12.87 -50.46
N ALA A 8 65.18 -13.54 -50.69
CA ALA A 8 63.84 -12.92 -50.68
C ALA A 8 63.34 -12.66 -49.24
N VAL A 9 63.65 -13.56 -48.29
CA VAL A 9 63.23 -13.44 -46.88
C VAL A 9 64.00 -12.32 -46.17
N ALA A 10 65.28 -12.10 -46.51
CA ALA A 10 66.09 -11.03 -45.91
C ALA A 10 65.62 -9.62 -46.34
N ARG A 11 65.22 -9.41 -47.61
CA ARG A 11 64.69 -8.12 -48.10
C ARG A 11 63.25 -7.83 -47.65
N ALA A 12 62.46 -8.85 -47.34
CA ALA A 12 61.09 -8.66 -46.83
C ALA A 12 61.08 -8.21 -45.36
N ARG A 13 62.06 -8.65 -44.55
CA ARG A 13 62.15 -8.32 -43.12
C ARG A 13 62.58 -6.87 -42.89
N GLU A 14 63.52 -6.36 -43.69
CA GLU A 14 64.00 -4.97 -43.60
C GLU A 14 62.94 -3.93 -44.05
N LYS A 15 62.03 -4.31 -44.97
CA LYS A 15 60.90 -3.45 -45.39
C LYS A 15 59.74 -3.43 -44.40
N LEU A 16 59.55 -4.48 -43.60
CA LEU A 16 58.46 -4.57 -42.62
C LEU A 16 58.77 -3.78 -41.34
N ASP A 17 60.03 -3.74 -40.91
CA ASP A 17 60.48 -2.96 -39.75
C ASP A 17 60.44 -1.44 -40.00
N TRP A 18 60.65 -1.00 -41.25
CA TRP A 18 60.54 0.43 -41.62
C TRP A 18 59.09 0.95 -41.65
N VAL A 19 58.12 0.09 -41.99
CA VAL A 19 56.68 0.44 -42.06
C VAL A 19 56.00 0.35 -40.69
N THR A 20 56.42 -0.57 -39.82
CA THR A 20 55.85 -0.74 -38.48
C THR A 20 56.42 0.26 -37.46
N GLY A 21 57.69 0.66 -37.58
CA GLY A 21 58.33 1.62 -36.68
C GLY A 21 57.75 3.05 -36.73
N ARG A 22 57.35 3.53 -37.92
CA ARG A 22 56.84 4.90 -38.10
C ARG A 22 55.39 5.08 -37.64
N ARG A 23 54.50 4.12 -37.90
CA ARG A 23 53.10 4.15 -37.44
C ARG A 23 52.97 4.02 -35.92
N SER A 24 53.91 3.34 -35.28
CA SER A 24 53.89 3.11 -33.83
C SER A 24 54.23 4.38 -33.02
N ALA A 25 55.03 5.29 -33.59
CA ALA A 25 55.37 6.57 -32.94
C ALA A 25 54.23 7.61 -33.08
N GLU A 26 53.64 7.74 -34.28
CA GLU A 26 52.51 8.66 -34.53
C GLU A 26 51.22 8.24 -33.78
N MET A 27 50.95 6.92 -33.66
CA MET A 27 49.82 6.44 -32.85
C MET A 27 50.06 6.61 -31.35
N ARG A 28 51.28 6.45 -30.84
CA ARG A 28 51.57 6.68 -29.42
C ARG A 28 51.42 8.14 -29.02
N GLU A 29 51.86 9.07 -29.87
CA GLU A 29 51.70 10.51 -29.63
C GLU A 29 50.22 10.97 -29.73
N GLY A 30 49.43 10.33 -30.59
CA GLY A 30 47.98 10.57 -30.70
C GLY A 30 47.17 10.01 -29.52
N VAL A 31 47.56 8.84 -28.99
CA VAL A 31 46.90 8.22 -27.83
C VAL A 31 47.25 8.93 -26.52
N GLU A 32 48.50 9.36 -26.35
CA GLU A 32 48.94 10.12 -25.16
C GLU A 32 48.28 11.52 -25.09
N LYS A 33 48.05 12.17 -26.25
CA LYS A 33 47.29 13.43 -26.34
C LYS A 33 45.79 13.25 -26.12
N ALA A 34 45.22 12.09 -26.50
CA ALA A 34 43.80 11.77 -26.27
C ALA A 34 43.51 11.44 -24.79
N GLU A 35 44.43 10.74 -24.10
CA GLU A 35 44.32 10.46 -22.67
C GLU A 35 44.47 11.72 -21.81
N LEU A 36 45.28 12.70 -22.20
CA LEU A 36 45.34 14.00 -21.53
C LEU A 36 44.01 14.78 -21.64
N CYS A 37 43.35 14.75 -22.81
CA CYS A 37 42.05 15.39 -23.02
C CYS A 37 40.91 14.70 -22.26
N GLN A 38 40.93 13.36 -22.17
CA GLN A 38 39.96 12.62 -21.36
C GLN A 38 40.19 12.80 -19.84
N GLY A 39 41.45 12.88 -19.40
CA GLY A 39 41.80 13.14 -18.00
C GLY A 39 41.33 14.51 -17.50
N VAL A 40 41.38 15.54 -18.34
CA VAL A 40 40.90 16.90 -18.00
C VAL A 40 39.37 16.97 -18.02
N ALA A 41 38.70 16.32 -18.97
CA ALA A 41 37.23 16.29 -19.04
C ALA A 41 36.58 15.55 -17.85
N ILE A 42 37.22 14.47 -17.37
CA ILE A 42 36.72 13.70 -16.22
C ILE A 42 36.96 14.43 -14.89
N ARG A 43 38.04 15.23 -14.78
CA ARG A 43 38.29 16.07 -13.59
C ARG A 43 37.33 17.26 -13.50
N PHE A 44 36.89 17.81 -14.63
CA PHE A 44 35.90 18.91 -14.67
C PHE A 44 34.48 18.46 -14.33
N SER A 45 34.07 17.26 -14.78
CA SER A 45 32.76 16.69 -14.44
C SER A 45 32.58 16.47 -12.92
N ARG A 46 33.69 16.19 -12.21
CA ARG A 46 33.69 15.99 -10.76
C ARG A 46 33.77 17.28 -9.93
N MET A 47 34.03 18.43 -10.56
CA MET A 47 34.14 19.74 -9.90
C MET A 47 32.85 20.58 -10.02
N ALA A 48 31.94 20.21 -10.92
CA ALA A 48 30.63 20.85 -11.10
C ALA A 48 29.54 20.39 -10.11
N ALA A 49 29.86 19.45 -9.21
CA ALA A 49 28.96 18.96 -8.16
C ALA A 49 29.21 19.66 -6.82
N GLY A 50 29.15 20.99 -6.81
CA GLY A 50 29.32 21.78 -5.60
C GLY A 50 28.75 23.18 -5.79
N ASN A 51 27.52 23.39 -5.32
CA ASN A 51 26.96 24.72 -5.15
C ASN A 51 27.85 25.53 -4.20
N VAL A 52 28.25 26.74 -4.60
CA VAL A 52 28.52 27.97 -3.80
C VAL A 52 29.57 28.83 -4.51
N PHE A 53 29.15 30.03 -4.96
CA PHE A 53 29.96 31.26 -5.20
C PHE A 53 31.07 31.17 -6.28
N THR A 54 31.40 32.16 -7.12
CA THR A 54 30.98 33.56 -7.37
C THR A 54 31.63 34.00 -8.69
N ARG A 55 31.24 35.18 -9.21
CA ARG A 55 31.73 35.99 -10.34
C ARG A 55 33.27 36.17 -10.54
N ALA A 56 34.13 35.23 -10.18
CA ALA A 56 35.58 35.29 -10.41
C ALA A 56 36.06 34.42 -11.60
N ALA A 57 35.21 33.56 -12.16
CA ALA A 57 35.60 32.62 -13.22
C ALA A 57 35.58 33.22 -14.65
N GLU A 58 34.96 34.39 -14.86
CA GLU A 58 34.86 35.02 -16.19
C GLU A 58 36.18 35.65 -16.68
N ARG A 59 37.17 35.89 -15.79
CA ARG A 59 38.45 36.50 -16.17
C ARG A 59 39.61 35.51 -16.33
N GLY A 60 39.44 34.24 -15.93
CA GLY A 60 40.46 33.20 -16.07
C GLY A 60 40.39 32.42 -17.39
N LEU A 61 39.21 32.36 -18.03
CA LEU A 61 38.98 31.55 -19.23
C LEU A 61 39.55 32.20 -20.52
N LEU A 62 39.76 33.51 -20.51
CA LEU A 62 40.29 34.27 -21.64
C LEU A 62 41.83 34.18 -21.80
N MET A 63 42.56 33.68 -20.79
CA MET A 63 44.04 33.67 -20.83
C MET A 63 44.66 32.36 -21.34
N VAL A 64 43.88 31.28 -21.50
CA VAL A 64 44.43 29.97 -21.91
C VAL A 64 44.36 29.74 -23.43
N PHE A 65 43.57 30.54 -24.16
CA PHE A 65 43.42 30.39 -25.62
C PHE A 65 44.28 31.34 -26.48
N TYR A 66 45.14 32.17 -25.87
CA TYR A 66 45.91 33.20 -26.59
C TYR A 66 47.41 32.92 -26.80
N THR A 67 47.97 31.79 -26.34
CA THR A 67 49.42 31.56 -26.45
C THR A 67 49.84 30.42 -27.38
N PHE A 68 49.02 30.01 -28.34
CA PHE A 68 49.47 29.08 -29.38
C PHE A 68 49.09 29.54 -30.80
N ASP A 69 50.14 29.77 -31.58
CA ASP A 69 50.24 29.81 -33.04
C ASP A 69 49.88 31.09 -33.81
N LEU A 70 50.85 32.01 -33.77
CA LEU A 70 51.03 33.15 -34.68
C LEU A 70 51.83 32.78 -35.96
N ILE A 71 51.89 31.50 -36.39
CA ILE A 71 52.77 31.06 -37.50
C ILE A 71 52.03 30.42 -38.70
N TYR A 72 50.70 30.25 -38.68
CA TYR A 72 50.01 29.50 -39.76
C TYR A 72 48.74 30.16 -40.35
N MET A 73 48.77 31.46 -40.65
CA MET A 73 47.59 32.15 -41.20
C MET A 73 47.90 33.04 -42.41
N LYS A 74 48.14 32.41 -43.57
CA LYS A 74 48.05 33.10 -44.87
C LYS A 74 46.92 32.61 -45.78
N HIS A 75 46.17 31.55 -45.41
CA HIS A 75 45.12 30.98 -46.28
C HIS A 75 43.75 30.64 -45.64
N ASN A 76 43.47 30.97 -44.37
CA ASN A 76 42.26 30.49 -43.68
C ASN A 76 41.34 31.59 -43.09
N LEU A 77 41.41 32.84 -43.57
CA LEU A 77 40.54 33.92 -43.09
C LEU A 77 39.03 33.63 -43.31
N LEU A 78 38.68 32.99 -44.44
CA LEU A 78 37.30 32.62 -44.76
C LEU A 78 36.76 31.50 -43.84
N LYS A 79 37.62 30.55 -43.44
CA LYS A 79 37.24 29.47 -42.51
C LYS A 79 37.07 29.98 -41.09
N LEU A 80 37.87 30.96 -40.68
CA LEU A 80 37.76 31.59 -39.36
C LEU A 80 36.44 32.39 -39.24
N LEU A 81 36.06 33.12 -40.29
CA LEU A 81 34.79 33.86 -40.34
C LEU A 81 33.56 32.93 -40.34
N PHE A 82 33.65 31.78 -41.02
CA PHE A 82 32.57 30.78 -41.04
C PHE A 82 32.43 30.05 -39.70
N CYS A 83 33.54 29.76 -39.02
CA CYS A 83 33.50 29.21 -37.66
C CYS A 83 32.97 30.22 -36.65
N ALA A 84 33.34 31.50 -36.76
CA ALA A 84 32.87 32.55 -35.86
C ALA A 84 31.36 32.82 -36.01
N SER A 85 30.83 32.81 -37.25
CA SER A 85 29.38 32.95 -37.49
C SER A 85 28.60 31.73 -37.03
N ALA A 86 29.12 30.52 -37.24
CA ALA A 86 28.52 29.29 -36.73
C ALA A 86 28.49 29.27 -35.19
N PHE A 87 29.55 29.76 -34.53
CA PHE A 87 29.61 29.86 -33.07
C PHE A 87 28.66 30.92 -32.52
N PHE A 88 28.51 32.06 -33.22
CA PHE A 88 27.57 33.12 -32.85
C PHE A 88 26.11 32.67 -32.99
N VAL A 89 25.78 31.90 -34.04
CA VAL A 89 24.45 31.28 -34.22
C VAL A 89 24.20 30.20 -33.16
N LEU A 90 25.22 29.42 -32.78
CA LEU A 90 25.11 28.43 -31.70
C LEU A 90 24.89 29.09 -30.33
N PHE A 91 25.50 30.24 -30.09
CA PHE A 91 25.35 31.01 -28.86
C PHE A 91 23.93 31.61 -28.73
N ILE A 92 23.39 32.18 -29.82
CA ILE A 92 22.02 32.71 -29.86
C ILE A 92 20.97 31.59 -29.67
N LEU A 93 21.23 30.38 -30.17
CA LEU A 93 20.35 29.22 -29.95
C LEU A 93 20.44 28.67 -28.51
N ALA A 94 21.58 28.82 -27.83
CA ALA A 94 21.77 28.35 -26.46
C ALA A 94 21.02 29.20 -25.42
N ASP A 95 20.92 30.51 -25.61
CA ASP A 95 20.19 31.40 -24.68
C ASP A 95 18.69 31.08 -24.64
N ASN A 96 18.12 30.64 -25.76
CA ASN A 96 16.70 30.28 -25.86
C ASN A 96 16.34 28.96 -25.16
N VAL A 97 17.32 28.11 -24.84
CA VAL A 97 17.09 26.82 -24.16
C VAL A 97 17.06 26.98 -22.63
N SER A 98 17.65 28.04 -22.08
CA SER A 98 17.71 28.28 -20.63
C SER A 98 16.42 28.88 -20.05
N ALA A 99 15.64 29.62 -20.87
CA ALA A 99 14.45 30.34 -20.41
C ALA A 99 13.19 29.47 -20.21
N GLN A 100 13.21 28.19 -20.60
CA GLN A 100 12.02 27.33 -20.57
C GLN A 100 11.77 26.61 -19.22
N SER A 101 12.49 26.97 -18.15
CA SER A 101 12.40 26.25 -16.87
C SER A 101 11.72 27.02 -15.74
N GLU A 102 11.23 28.24 -15.97
CA GLU A 102 10.38 28.89 -14.99
C GLU A 102 8.94 28.37 -15.16
N ARG A 103 8.69 27.20 -14.55
CA ARG A 103 7.39 26.51 -14.63
C ARG A 103 6.26 27.49 -14.31
N ALA A 104 5.43 27.76 -15.30
CA ALA A 104 4.19 28.48 -15.14
C ALA A 104 3.31 27.78 -14.08
N ILE A 105 2.64 28.59 -13.27
CA ILE A 105 1.68 28.10 -12.28
C ILE A 105 0.41 27.67 -13.01
N GLU A 106 -0.06 26.49 -12.69
CA GLU A 106 -1.29 25.90 -13.26
C GLU A 106 -2.36 25.74 -12.18
N PRO A 107 -3.66 25.70 -12.58
CA PRO A 107 -4.75 25.37 -11.67
C PRO A 107 -4.50 24.05 -10.93
N GLY A 108 -4.82 24.02 -9.63
CA GLY A 108 -4.58 22.86 -8.76
C GLY A 108 -3.16 22.77 -8.18
N ASN A 109 -2.23 23.65 -8.58
CA ASN A 109 -0.95 23.77 -7.89
C ASN A 109 -1.16 24.32 -6.47
N VAL A 110 -0.28 23.90 -5.55
CA VAL A 110 -0.25 24.43 -4.19
C VAL A 110 0.98 25.33 -4.07
N LEU A 111 0.77 26.55 -3.60
CA LEU A 111 1.82 27.55 -3.40
C LEU A 111 1.95 27.82 -1.92
N GLU A 112 3.18 27.91 -1.44
CA GLU A 112 3.49 28.42 -0.10
C GLU A 112 3.99 29.86 -0.25
N ILE A 113 3.31 30.78 0.43
CA ILE A 113 3.63 32.20 0.45
C ILE A 113 4.08 32.54 1.85
N VAL A 114 5.33 32.98 1.98
CA VAL A 114 5.94 33.39 3.24
C VAL A 114 6.24 34.88 3.17
N VAL A 115 5.66 35.65 4.09
CA VAL A 115 5.92 37.09 4.25
C VAL A 115 6.77 37.28 5.50
N PHE A 116 8.03 37.66 5.33
CA PHE A 116 8.97 37.81 6.44
C PHE A 116 8.51 38.92 7.40
N GLY A 117 8.56 38.66 8.71
CA GLY A 117 8.08 39.58 9.73
C GLY A 117 6.56 39.59 9.95
N HIS A 118 5.79 38.93 9.07
CA HIS A 118 4.32 38.91 9.08
C HIS A 118 3.79 37.48 8.97
N GLN A 119 3.83 36.73 10.09
CA GLN A 119 3.38 35.34 10.12
C GLN A 119 1.87 35.21 9.85
N GLU A 120 1.09 36.23 10.20
CA GLU A 120 -0.35 36.33 9.93
C GLU A 120 -0.70 36.34 8.44
N LEU A 121 0.25 36.74 7.59
CA LEU A 121 0.13 36.73 6.13
C LEU A 121 0.75 35.46 5.50
N SER A 122 1.56 34.70 6.25
CA SER A 122 2.24 33.53 5.72
C SER A 122 1.32 32.31 5.70
N ARG A 123 1.09 31.73 4.52
CA ARG A 123 0.18 30.57 4.37
C ARG A 123 0.42 29.78 3.09
N THR A 124 -0.06 28.55 3.11
CA THR A 124 -0.19 27.68 1.94
C THR A 124 -1.56 27.88 1.29
N VAL A 125 -1.57 28.10 -0.03
CA VAL A 125 -2.77 28.39 -0.82
C VAL A 125 -2.82 27.47 -2.04
N THR A 126 -4.03 27.08 -2.44
CA THR A 126 -4.26 26.24 -3.63
C THR A 126 -4.79 27.11 -4.76
N VAL A 127 -4.23 26.95 -5.96
CA VAL A 127 -4.69 27.66 -7.16
C VAL A 127 -6.06 27.12 -7.57
N ALA A 128 -7.07 27.98 -7.55
CA ALA A 128 -8.44 27.62 -7.91
C ALA A 128 -8.55 27.23 -9.40
N PRO A 129 -9.61 26.51 -9.81
CA PRO A 129 -9.86 26.20 -11.23
C PRO A 129 -9.98 27.43 -12.13
N SER A 130 -10.38 28.57 -11.57
CA SER A 130 -10.38 29.90 -12.21
C SER A 130 -8.98 30.43 -12.53
N GLY A 131 -7.93 29.81 -11.99
CA GLY A 131 -6.56 30.31 -12.09
C GLY A 131 -6.20 31.40 -11.08
N THR A 132 -7.05 31.61 -10.07
CA THR A 132 -6.86 32.62 -9.02
C THR A 132 -6.43 32.00 -7.69
N VAL A 133 -5.83 32.80 -6.82
CA VAL A 133 -5.45 32.46 -5.46
C VAL A 133 -6.10 33.45 -4.50
N ASP A 134 -6.70 32.93 -3.43
CA ASP A 134 -7.23 33.75 -2.35
C ASP A 134 -6.15 34.00 -1.30
N PHE A 135 -5.80 35.27 -1.08
CA PHE A 135 -4.79 35.69 -0.14
C PHE A 135 -5.32 36.86 0.71
N PRO A 136 -5.01 36.95 2.01
CA PRO A 136 -5.50 38.04 2.85
C PRO A 136 -5.24 39.41 2.22
N PHE A 137 -6.26 40.27 2.20
CA PHE A 137 -6.26 41.60 1.59
C PHE A 137 -6.14 41.63 0.05
N LEU A 138 -5.85 40.48 -0.58
CA LEU A 138 -5.68 40.28 -2.02
C LEU A 138 -6.62 39.15 -2.48
N GLN A 139 -7.91 39.48 -2.59
CA GLN A 139 -8.90 38.55 -3.13
C GLN A 139 -8.65 38.28 -4.61
N ASP A 140 -8.85 37.04 -5.04
CA ASP A 140 -8.83 36.60 -6.44
C ASP A 140 -7.58 37.01 -7.24
N LEU A 141 -6.40 36.79 -6.66
CA LEU A 141 -5.13 37.10 -7.30
C LEU A 141 -4.90 36.18 -8.52
N PRO A 142 -4.80 36.71 -9.76
CA PRO A 142 -4.61 35.87 -10.95
C PRO A 142 -3.18 35.36 -11.03
N VAL A 143 -2.98 34.05 -10.91
CA VAL A 143 -1.65 33.44 -10.92
C VAL A 143 -1.42 32.47 -12.07
N ASN A 144 -2.47 32.14 -12.83
CA ASN A 144 -2.39 31.18 -13.94
C ASN A 144 -1.44 31.67 -15.04
N GLY A 145 -0.52 30.80 -15.45
CA GLY A 145 0.47 31.11 -16.48
C GLY A 145 1.65 31.98 -16.01
N LEU A 146 1.60 32.53 -14.79
CA LEU A 146 2.68 33.36 -14.24
C LEU A 146 3.81 32.51 -13.68
N SER A 147 5.02 33.09 -13.67
CA SER A 147 6.15 32.52 -12.95
C SER A 147 6.01 32.74 -11.44
N LEU A 148 6.74 31.96 -10.63
CA LEU A 148 6.79 32.17 -9.17
C LEU A 148 7.33 33.57 -8.82
N ASN A 149 8.27 34.08 -9.63
CA ASN A 149 8.83 35.42 -9.45
C ASN A 149 7.83 36.52 -9.77
N ASP A 150 7.04 36.38 -10.84
CA ASP A 150 5.99 37.34 -11.19
C ASP A 150 4.92 37.42 -10.11
N VAL A 151 4.50 36.26 -9.58
CA VAL A 151 3.56 36.20 -8.46
C VAL A 151 4.14 36.85 -7.21
N ARG A 152 5.41 36.60 -6.89
CA ARG A 152 6.11 37.27 -5.78
C ARG A 152 6.08 38.78 -5.94
N ASP A 153 6.44 39.30 -7.12
CA ASP A 153 6.50 40.74 -7.36
C ASP A 153 5.11 41.39 -7.34
N MET A 154 4.08 40.69 -7.85
CA MET A 154 2.70 41.14 -7.76
C MET A 154 2.20 41.23 -6.31
N ILE A 155 2.50 40.23 -5.47
CA ILE A 155 2.14 40.25 -4.05
C ILE A 155 2.87 41.39 -3.33
N VAL A 156 4.17 41.56 -3.58
CA VAL A 156 4.96 42.67 -3.00
C VAL A 156 4.39 44.03 -3.39
N ALA A 157 4.00 44.22 -4.66
CA ALA A 157 3.44 45.47 -5.16
C ALA A 157 2.07 45.81 -4.56
N GLN A 158 1.28 44.81 -4.19
CA GLN A 158 -0.01 45.04 -3.55
C GLN A 158 0.11 45.23 -2.03
N LEU A 159 0.99 44.46 -1.37
CA LEU A 159 1.21 44.57 0.08
C LEU A 159 1.93 45.85 0.49
N SER A 160 2.74 46.46 -0.38
CA SER A 160 3.41 47.75 -0.12
C SER A 160 2.45 48.92 0.10
N LYS A 161 1.16 48.77 -0.22
CA LYS A 161 0.11 49.75 0.11
C LYS A 161 -0.30 49.74 1.58
N TYR A 162 -0.06 48.62 2.26
CA TYR A 162 -0.50 48.39 3.64
C TYR A 162 0.68 48.23 4.61
N ILE A 163 1.87 47.87 4.10
CA ILE A 163 3.09 47.70 4.88
C ILE A 163 4.05 48.86 4.52
N PRO A 164 4.46 49.69 5.50
CA PRO A 164 5.33 50.85 5.24
C PRO A 164 6.71 50.48 4.70
N GLU A 165 7.23 49.33 5.11
CA GLU A 165 8.51 48.78 4.64
C GLU A 165 8.28 47.81 3.48
N ARG A 166 9.25 47.71 2.56
CA ARG A 166 9.13 46.79 1.42
C ARG A 166 9.08 45.34 1.94
N PRO A 167 7.95 44.63 1.82
CA PRO A 167 7.82 43.30 2.40
C PRO A 167 8.72 42.31 1.64
N ILE A 168 9.41 41.47 2.40
CA ILE A 168 10.20 40.37 1.84
C ILE A 168 9.27 39.16 1.73
N VAL A 169 8.87 38.84 0.49
CA VAL A 169 7.96 37.73 0.19
C VAL A 169 8.72 36.63 -0.53
N THR A 170 8.51 35.39 -0.11
CA THR A 170 8.98 34.20 -0.81
C THR A 170 7.77 33.38 -1.26
N VAL A 171 7.76 33.00 -2.53
CA VAL A 171 6.72 32.14 -3.12
C VAL A 171 7.39 30.88 -3.62
N SER A 172 6.94 29.73 -3.14
CA SER A 172 7.44 28.42 -3.55
C SER A 172 6.28 27.52 -3.98
N LYS A 173 6.52 26.62 -4.93
CA LYS A 173 5.53 25.61 -5.32
C LYS A 173 5.68 24.39 -4.42
N VAL A 174 4.64 24.06 -3.66
CA VAL A 174 4.56 22.81 -2.91
C VAL A 174 4.23 21.70 -3.91
N GLN A 175 5.27 21.05 -4.44
CA GLN A 175 5.08 19.87 -5.27
C GLN A 175 4.82 18.65 -4.38
N SER A 176 3.55 18.30 -4.25
CA SER A 176 3.15 16.97 -3.81
C SER A 176 3.43 16.00 -4.94
N TYR A 177 4.68 15.55 -5.04
CA TYR A 177 5.01 14.45 -5.94
C TYR A 177 4.23 13.22 -5.48
N THR A 178 3.45 12.63 -6.37
CA THR A 178 2.82 11.34 -6.12
C THR A 178 3.50 10.25 -6.91
N ILE A 179 3.59 9.06 -6.34
CA ILE A 179 4.04 7.85 -7.01
C ILE A 179 2.87 6.87 -7.13
N PRO A 180 2.72 6.19 -8.27
CA PRO A 180 1.79 5.09 -8.39
C PRO A 180 2.30 3.87 -7.62
N VAL A 181 1.41 3.24 -6.86
CA VAL A 181 1.62 1.94 -6.21
C VAL A 181 0.39 1.05 -6.44
N THR A 182 0.59 -0.27 -6.44
CA THR A 182 -0.51 -1.22 -6.62
C THR A 182 -0.85 -1.86 -5.28
N VAL A 183 -2.09 -1.76 -4.83
CA VAL A 183 -2.56 -2.37 -3.58
C VAL A 183 -3.57 -3.48 -3.90
N LEU A 184 -3.27 -4.71 -3.48
CA LEU A 184 -4.04 -5.91 -3.76
C LEU A 184 -4.44 -6.63 -2.46
N GLY A 185 -5.50 -7.44 -2.52
CA GLY A 185 -5.94 -8.30 -1.41
C GLY A 185 -7.10 -7.70 -0.61
N GLN A 186 -7.08 -7.90 0.72
CA GLN A 186 -8.17 -7.52 1.63
C GLN A 186 -8.14 -6.03 2.00
N VAL A 187 -8.47 -5.19 1.02
CA VAL A 187 -8.64 -3.74 1.14
C VAL A 187 -9.95 -3.31 0.49
N LYS A 188 -10.45 -2.12 0.85
CA LYS A 188 -11.76 -1.66 0.38
C LYS A 188 -11.79 -1.44 -1.13
N THR A 189 -10.75 -0.83 -1.69
CA THR A 189 -10.61 -0.61 -3.13
C THR A 189 -9.26 -1.15 -3.62
N PRO A 190 -9.17 -2.43 -4.03
CA PRO A 190 -7.97 -2.98 -4.65
C PRO A 190 -7.70 -2.34 -6.01
N GLY A 191 -6.44 -2.11 -6.35
CA GLY A 191 -6.04 -1.49 -7.62
C GLY A 191 -4.81 -0.61 -7.50
N GLU A 192 -4.57 0.19 -8.53
CA GLU A 192 -3.51 1.20 -8.56
C GLU A 192 -3.95 2.48 -7.85
N HIS A 193 -3.07 3.01 -6.99
CA HIS A 193 -3.31 4.19 -6.17
C HIS A 193 -2.12 5.14 -6.24
N ASN A 194 -2.41 6.45 -6.27
CA ASN A 194 -1.38 7.49 -6.18
C ASN A 194 -1.17 7.89 -4.72
N ILE A 195 0.05 7.71 -4.23
CA ILE A 195 0.44 8.09 -2.86
C ILE A 195 1.54 9.16 -2.90
N ALA A 196 1.68 9.95 -1.84
CA ALA A 196 2.75 10.94 -1.75
C ALA A 196 4.15 10.30 -1.83
N VAL A 197 5.11 11.00 -2.40
CA VAL A 197 6.53 10.62 -2.35
C VAL A 197 6.97 10.58 -0.88
N ASN A 198 7.63 9.49 -0.50
CA ASN A 198 7.99 9.14 0.89
C ASN A 198 6.81 8.66 1.76
N ALA A 199 5.63 8.40 1.19
CA ALA A 199 4.57 7.74 1.92
C ALA A 199 4.98 6.31 2.34
N THR A 200 4.53 5.91 3.51
CA THR A 200 4.69 4.55 4.03
C THR A 200 3.50 3.68 3.60
N ILE A 201 3.57 2.40 3.97
CA ILE A 201 2.47 1.44 3.79
C ILE A 201 1.11 1.94 4.34
N GLN A 202 1.11 2.80 5.35
CA GLN A 202 -0.13 3.39 5.89
C GLN A 202 -0.78 4.32 4.89
N GLY A 203 0.00 5.18 4.23
CA GLY A 203 -0.51 6.07 3.20
C GLY A 203 -1.14 5.30 2.04
N ALA A 204 -0.55 4.17 1.65
CA ALA A 204 -1.13 3.28 0.65
C ALA A 204 -2.42 2.60 1.12
N LEU A 205 -2.49 2.15 2.37
CA LEU A 205 -3.70 1.53 2.91
C LEU A 205 -4.85 2.53 3.04
N VAL A 206 -4.55 3.79 3.41
CA VAL A 206 -5.51 4.90 3.45
C VAL A 206 -6.01 5.22 2.05
N ALA A 207 -5.11 5.31 1.06
CA ALA A 207 -5.49 5.52 -0.34
C ALA A 207 -6.40 4.39 -0.87
N ALA A 208 -6.16 3.15 -0.45
CA ALA A 208 -7.01 2.00 -0.76
C ALA A 208 -8.33 1.92 0.05
N GLY A 209 -8.68 2.96 0.80
CA GLY A 209 -9.92 3.05 1.57
C GLY A 209 -9.93 2.25 2.87
N GLY A 210 -8.77 1.81 3.35
CA GLY A 210 -8.60 0.99 4.54
C GLY A 210 -8.63 -0.52 4.27
N ALA A 211 -8.21 -1.30 5.26
CA ALA A 211 -8.30 -2.74 5.23
C ALA A 211 -9.73 -3.23 5.50
N THR A 212 -10.14 -4.32 4.85
CA THR A 212 -11.44 -4.96 5.06
C THR A 212 -11.43 -5.91 6.25
N HIS A 213 -12.61 -6.37 6.68
CA HIS A 213 -12.72 -7.39 7.71
C HIS A 213 -12.00 -8.67 7.25
N GLY A 214 -11.14 -9.21 8.12
CA GLY A 214 -10.34 -10.40 7.79
C GLY A 214 -8.98 -10.13 7.13
N ALA A 215 -8.56 -8.88 6.96
CA ALA A 215 -7.21 -8.55 6.53
C ALA A 215 -6.16 -8.92 7.59
N GLN A 216 -5.07 -9.56 7.17
CA GLN A 216 -3.91 -9.85 8.02
C GLN A 216 -2.92 -8.70 7.96
N LEU A 217 -3.07 -7.77 8.89
CA LEU A 217 -2.19 -6.60 9.02
C LEU A 217 -0.81 -6.93 9.59
N ASP A 218 -0.62 -8.12 10.14
CA ASP A 218 0.65 -8.65 10.66
C ASP A 218 1.56 -9.25 9.58
N LYS A 219 1.02 -9.53 8.37
CA LYS A 219 1.71 -10.27 7.29
C LYS A 219 1.64 -9.58 5.94
N ILE A 220 1.62 -8.25 5.93
CA ILE A 220 1.52 -7.50 4.68
C ILE A 220 2.81 -7.70 3.88
N ARG A 221 2.70 -8.01 2.59
CA ARG A 221 3.87 -8.23 1.73
C ARG A 221 4.04 -7.08 0.77
N ILE A 222 5.24 -6.53 0.70
CA ILE A 222 5.61 -5.48 -0.25
C ILE A 222 6.61 -6.07 -1.23
N PHE A 223 6.26 -6.04 -2.51
CA PHE A 223 7.15 -6.39 -3.61
C PHE A 223 7.66 -5.08 -4.22
N SER A 224 8.93 -4.78 -4.01
CA SER A 224 9.52 -3.61 -4.65
C SER A 224 9.86 -3.90 -6.10
N ARG A 225 9.46 -3.02 -7.01
CA ARG A 225 9.78 -3.18 -8.44
C ARG A 225 11.28 -3.08 -8.72
N ALA A 226 12.02 -2.39 -7.84
CA ALA A 226 13.48 -2.28 -7.94
C ALA A 226 14.20 -3.58 -7.52
N ALA A 227 13.53 -4.48 -6.80
CA ALA A 227 14.10 -5.76 -6.39
C ALA A 227 14.03 -6.77 -7.55
N THR A 228 15.18 -7.01 -8.20
CA THR A 228 15.34 -7.90 -9.35
C THR A 228 15.04 -9.38 -9.09
N ASN A 229 14.84 -9.79 -7.83
CA ASN A 229 14.81 -11.20 -7.45
C ASN A 229 13.44 -11.66 -6.90
N GLY A 230 12.38 -10.87 -7.04
CA GLY A 230 11.05 -11.22 -6.50
C GLY A 230 11.00 -11.33 -4.97
N HIS A 231 12.00 -10.77 -4.29
CA HIS A 231 12.05 -10.73 -2.84
C HIS A 231 10.95 -9.78 -2.34
N PHE A 232 10.13 -10.27 -1.41
CA PHE A 232 9.14 -9.44 -0.72
C PHE A 232 9.65 -9.06 0.66
N THR A 233 9.22 -7.90 1.14
CA THR A 233 9.39 -7.51 2.53
C THR A 233 8.08 -7.78 3.25
N GLU A 234 8.12 -8.55 4.34
CA GLU A 234 6.95 -8.75 5.21
C GLU A 234 6.93 -7.64 6.27
N VAL A 235 5.76 -7.01 6.42
CA VAL A 235 5.52 -5.89 7.33
C VAL A 235 4.41 -6.27 8.29
N ASN A 236 4.72 -6.17 9.58
CA ASN A 236 3.73 -6.30 10.64
C ASN A 236 3.28 -4.91 11.09
N LEU A 237 2.12 -4.48 10.59
CA LEU A 237 1.51 -3.20 10.92
C LEU A 237 0.92 -3.17 12.34
N LEU A 238 0.54 -4.33 12.89
CA LEU A 238 0.02 -4.43 14.27
C LEU A 238 1.11 -4.10 15.29
N ASP A 239 2.34 -4.55 15.03
CA ASP A 239 3.51 -4.21 15.85
C ASP A 239 3.76 -2.71 15.86
N PHE A 240 3.57 -2.02 14.72
CA PHE A 240 3.63 -0.56 14.67
C PHE A 240 2.55 0.07 15.56
N PHE A 241 1.30 -0.38 15.48
CA PHE A 241 0.22 0.19 16.30
C PHE A 241 0.45 -0.02 17.80
N ASN A 242 1.06 -1.14 18.18
CA ASN A 242 1.32 -1.47 19.58
C ASN A 242 2.57 -0.78 20.13
N LYS A 243 3.64 -0.66 19.34
CA LYS A 243 4.95 -0.17 19.79
C LYS A 243 5.24 1.28 19.38
N ALA A 244 4.41 1.86 18.52
CA ALA A 244 4.55 3.21 17.97
C ALA A 244 5.95 3.51 17.39
N ASN A 245 6.62 2.52 16.80
CA ASN A 245 7.98 2.65 16.27
C ASN A 245 7.98 2.87 14.74
N PRO A 246 8.31 4.07 14.24
CA PRO A 246 8.30 4.40 12.82
C PRO A 246 9.27 3.57 11.97
N SER A 247 10.35 3.05 12.56
CA SER A 247 11.35 2.23 11.85
C SER A 247 10.79 0.91 11.33
N LEU A 248 9.60 0.50 11.80
CA LEU A 248 8.88 -0.69 11.33
C LEU A 248 8.09 -0.45 10.04
N LEU A 249 7.99 0.81 9.58
CA LEU A 249 7.25 1.18 8.37
C LEU A 249 8.22 1.44 7.22
N PRO A 250 8.39 0.48 6.28
CA PRO A 250 9.18 0.73 5.10
C PRO A 250 8.53 1.82 4.23
N GLN A 251 9.39 2.63 3.61
CA GLN A 251 8.99 3.59 2.61
C GLN A 251 8.64 2.87 1.31
N LEU A 252 7.64 3.39 0.59
CA LEU A 252 7.21 2.85 -0.68
C LEU A 252 7.91 3.54 -1.85
N GLY A 253 8.32 2.74 -2.82
CA GLY A 253 8.89 3.17 -4.09
C GLY A 253 7.86 3.19 -5.22
N LYS A 254 8.23 3.85 -6.32
CA LYS A 254 7.40 3.91 -7.53
C LYS A 254 7.18 2.53 -8.12
N GLY A 255 5.91 2.15 -8.28
CA GLY A 255 5.49 0.88 -8.87
C GLY A 255 5.60 -0.32 -7.93
N ASP A 256 5.77 -0.10 -6.63
CA ASP A 256 5.72 -1.16 -5.64
C ASP A 256 4.33 -1.81 -5.59
N ILE A 257 4.29 -3.12 -5.32
CA ILE A 257 3.07 -3.90 -5.18
C ILE A 257 2.91 -4.29 -3.72
N ILE A 258 1.84 -3.82 -3.09
CA ILE A 258 1.46 -4.16 -1.73
C ILE A 258 0.36 -5.21 -1.79
N VAL A 259 0.61 -6.37 -1.19
CA VAL A 259 -0.37 -7.44 -1.06
C VAL A 259 -0.76 -7.54 0.41
N VAL A 260 -2.01 -7.24 0.71
CA VAL A 260 -2.61 -7.42 2.02
C VAL A 260 -3.31 -8.78 2.03
N PRO A 261 -2.68 -9.83 2.60
CA PRO A 261 -3.31 -11.12 2.63
C PRO A 261 -4.59 -11.04 3.46
N GLY A 262 -5.62 -11.72 2.97
CA GLY A 262 -6.71 -12.11 3.85
C GLY A 262 -6.25 -13.22 4.76
N HIS A 263 -6.86 -13.31 5.93
CA HIS A 263 -6.76 -14.51 6.74
C HIS A 263 -7.20 -15.68 5.84
N PRO A 264 -6.49 -16.83 5.81
CA PRO A 264 -6.91 -18.00 5.01
C PRO A 264 -8.38 -18.39 5.27
N LEU A 265 -8.85 -18.00 6.45
CA LEU A 265 -10.17 -18.10 7.03
C LEU A 265 -11.24 -17.16 6.38
N SER A 266 -10.83 -15.99 5.87
CA SER A 266 -11.71 -14.98 5.26
C SER A 266 -12.02 -15.21 3.77
N LEU A 267 -11.35 -16.17 3.13
CA LEU A 267 -11.58 -16.55 1.73
C LEU A 267 -12.64 -17.65 1.55
N GLY A 268 -13.22 -18.16 2.65
CA GLY A 268 -14.31 -19.12 2.61
C GLY A 268 -14.54 -19.82 3.95
N ALA A 269 -15.63 -19.43 4.64
CA ALA A 269 -16.29 -20.17 5.72
C ALA A 269 -15.46 -20.56 6.96
N THR A 270 -15.15 -19.59 7.83
CA THR A 270 -14.74 -19.90 9.23
C THR A 270 -15.53 -19.18 10.31
N ASP A 271 -16.62 -18.53 9.94
CA ASP A 271 -17.63 -18.19 10.93
C ASP A 271 -18.10 -19.50 11.58
N LEU A 272 -18.06 -19.50 12.92
CA LEU A 272 -18.74 -20.50 13.72
C LEU A 272 -20.23 -20.34 13.46
N LYS A 273 -20.93 -21.42 13.19
CA LYS A 273 -22.37 -21.36 12.96
C LYS A 273 -23.07 -21.95 14.15
N VAL A 274 -23.86 -21.16 14.86
CA VAL A 274 -24.73 -21.65 15.92
C VAL A 274 -26.14 -21.77 15.36
N LEU A 275 -26.70 -22.99 15.40
CA LEU A 275 -27.98 -23.32 14.83
C LEU A 275 -28.87 -24.05 15.85
N GLY A 276 -30.19 -23.92 15.68
CA GLY A 276 -31.18 -24.61 16.50
C GLY A 276 -31.69 -23.76 17.68
N GLU A 277 -31.92 -24.40 18.82
CA GLU A 277 -32.62 -23.84 19.98
C GLU A 277 -31.71 -22.98 20.87
N VAL A 278 -31.26 -21.86 20.32
CA VAL A 278 -30.56 -20.77 21.01
C VAL A 278 -31.31 -19.46 20.81
N ASN A 279 -31.11 -18.47 21.69
CA ASN A 279 -31.84 -17.20 21.61
C ASN A 279 -31.49 -16.39 20.36
N GLN A 280 -30.26 -16.49 19.86
CA GLN A 280 -29.82 -15.88 18.62
C GLN A 280 -29.07 -16.93 17.78
N PRO A 281 -29.70 -17.58 16.80
CA PRO A 281 -29.01 -18.46 15.86
C PRO A 281 -28.36 -17.63 14.74
N GLY A 282 -27.17 -18.02 14.29
CA GLY A 282 -26.47 -17.28 13.24
C GLY A 282 -24.97 -17.60 13.12
N PRO A 283 -24.28 -16.86 12.24
CA PRO A 283 -22.82 -16.89 12.13
C PRO A 283 -22.14 -16.04 13.21
N TYR A 284 -20.99 -16.49 13.68
CA TYR A 284 -20.19 -15.87 14.74
C TYR A 284 -18.71 -15.92 14.41
N THR A 285 -17.98 -14.87 14.77
CA THR A 285 -16.53 -14.79 14.57
C THR A 285 -15.80 -15.59 15.65
N ALA A 286 -14.96 -16.54 15.24
CA ALA A 286 -14.11 -17.30 16.16
C ALA A 286 -12.96 -16.42 16.69
N TYR A 287 -12.66 -16.53 17.98
CA TYR A 287 -11.41 -16.05 18.57
C TYR A 287 -10.54 -17.24 19.00
N GLN A 288 -9.25 -17.01 19.20
CA GLN A 288 -8.33 -18.09 19.59
C GLN A 288 -8.70 -18.66 20.96
N GLY A 289 -8.85 -19.98 21.03
CA GLY A 289 -9.23 -20.67 22.25
C GLY A 289 -10.73 -20.60 22.60
N ALA A 290 -11.58 -20.18 21.65
CA ALA A 290 -13.03 -20.17 21.84
C ALA A 290 -13.54 -21.56 22.26
N ASN A 291 -14.32 -21.59 23.33
CA ASN A 291 -14.92 -22.80 23.87
C ASN A 291 -16.42 -22.86 23.56
N LEU A 292 -17.02 -24.04 23.72
CA LEU A 292 -18.45 -24.25 23.43
C LEU A 292 -19.38 -23.40 24.29
N LEU A 293 -19.06 -23.17 25.57
CA LEU A 293 -19.90 -22.37 26.45
C LEU A 293 -19.88 -20.90 26.05
N ASP A 294 -18.72 -20.36 25.70
CA ASP A 294 -18.58 -18.98 25.27
C ASP A 294 -19.42 -18.71 24.01
N LEU A 295 -19.40 -19.64 23.05
CA LEU A 295 -20.16 -19.51 21.83
C LEU A 295 -21.68 -19.53 22.08
N ILE A 296 -22.15 -20.42 22.98
CA ILE A 296 -23.56 -20.46 23.39
C ILE A 296 -23.94 -19.18 24.15
N PHE A 297 -23.03 -18.63 24.96
CA PHE A 297 -23.24 -17.38 25.67
C PHE A 297 -23.38 -16.19 24.70
N ILE A 298 -22.49 -16.08 23.72
CA ILE A 298 -22.56 -15.03 22.68
C ILE A 298 -23.83 -15.18 21.84
N ALA A 299 -24.30 -16.40 21.62
CA ALA A 299 -25.59 -16.69 20.98
C ALA A 299 -26.82 -16.38 21.87
N GLY A 300 -26.63 -15.71 23.01
CA GLY A 300 -27.67 -15.31 23.93
C GLY A 300 -28.15 -16.41 24.87
N GLY A 301 -27.48 -17.57 24.90
CA GLY A 301 -27.86 -18.73 25.70
C GLY A 301 -28.91 -19.65 25.03
N PRO A 302 -29.15 -20.84 25.60
CA PRO A 302 -30.13 -21.79 25.08
C PRO A 302 -31.57 -21.35 25.36
N THR A 303 -32.50 -21.73 24.48
CA THR A 303 -33.95 -21.53 24.73
C THR A 303 -34.49 -22.55 25.75
N LEU A 304 -35.70 -22.32 26.27
CA LEU A 304 -36.37 -23.27 27.17
C LEU A 304 -36.65 -24.64 26.52
N GLU A 305 -36.78 -24.65 25.19
CA GLU A 305 -37.07 -25.83 24.39
C GLU A 305 -35.80 -26.60 23.97
N ALA A 306 -34.61 -26.10 24.29
CA ALA A 306 -33.33 -26.69 23.92
C ALA A 306 -33.02 -28.02 24.62
N ASP A 307 -32.70 -29.08 23.87
CA ASP A 307 -32.19 -30.34 24.42
C ASP A 307 -30.67 -30.29 24.62
N LEU A 308 -30.29 -29.70 25.75
CA LEU A 308 -28.89 -29.50 26.17
C LEU A 308 -28.08 -30.80 26.28
N LYS A 309 -28.73 -31.97 26.40
CA LYS A 309 -28.04 -33.25 26.54
C LYS A 309 -27.49 -33.76 25.21
N LYS A 310 -28.03 -33.26 24.09
CA LYS A 310 -27.76 -33.75 22.73
C LYS A 310 -27.20 -32.67 21.82
N THR A 311 -26.55 -31.65 22.37
CA THR A 311 -25.87 -30.63 21.57
C THR A 311 -24.78 -31.27 20.73
N ARG A 312 -24.64 -30.85 19.47
CA ARG A 312 -23.69 -31.43 18.52
C ARG A 312 -22.73 -30.37 18.03
N ILE A 313 -21.46 -30.72 17.97
CA ILE A 313 -20.42 -29.98 17.24
C ILE A 313 -20.18 -30.76 15.95
N LEU A 314 -20.37 -30.10 14.81
CA LEU A 314 -20.06 -30.64 13.50
C LEU A 314 -18.80 -29.95 13.00
N SER A 315 -17.80 -30.72 12.62
CA SER A 315 -16.51 -30.21 12.14
C SER A 315 -16.30 -30.65 10.69
N PRO A 316 -16.80 -29.88 9.70
CA PRO A 316 -16.69 -30.26 8.28
C PRO A 316 -15.25 -30.42 7.81
N LEU A 317 -14.33 -29.66 8.42
CA LEU A 317 -12.91 -29.62 8.08
C LEU A 317 -12.10 -30.74 8.76
N SER A 318 -12.70 -31.52 9.66
CA SER A 318 -12.00 -32.58 10.41
C SER A 318 -12.56 -33.96 10.02
N PRO A 319 -11.90 -34.70 9.09
CA PRO A 319 -12.45 -35.92 8.50
C PRO A 319 -12.60 -37.08 9.50
N SER A 320 -11.81 -37.11 10.58
CA SER A 320 -11.84 -38.15 11.62
C SER A 320 -12.89 -37.92 12.71
N ASN A 321 -13.38 -36.70 12.90
CA ASN A 321 -14.29 -36.33 13.98
C ASN A 321 -15.41 -35.39 13.49
N ARG A 322 -16.12 -35.83 12.43
CA ARG A 322 -17.14 -35.02 11.75
C ARG A 322 -18.30 -34.57 12.65
N GLN A 323 -18.60 -35.33 13.70
CA GLN A 323 -19.69 -35.02 14.63
C GLN A 323 -19.33 -35.49 16.04
N LYS A 324 -19.40 -34.58 17.00
CA LYS A 324 -19.22 -34.85 18.44
C LYS A 324 -20.47 -34.41 19.20
N GLU A 325 -21.08 -35.33 19.92
CA GLU A 325 -22.19 -35.01 20.83
C GLU A 325 -21.63 -34.57 22.19
N VAL A 326 -22.18 -33.48 22.74
CA VAL A 326 -21.75 -32.85 23.98
C VAL A 326 -22.99 -32.61 24.84
N ASN A 327 -22.89 -33.02 26.11
CA ASN A 327 -23.92 -32.78 27.10
C ASN A 327 -23.65 -31.44 27.81
N LEU A 328 -24.28 -30.37 27.34
CA LEU A 328 -24.17 -29.02 27.92
C LEU A 328 -24.75 -28.95 29.34
N ASP A 329 -25.82 -29.70 29.63
CA ASP A 329 -26.48 -29.73 30.94
C ASP A 329 -25.52 -30.17 32.05
N LYS A 330 -24.68 -31.17 31.77
CA LYS A 330 -23.61 -31.60 32.68
C LYS A 330 -22.54 -30.53 32.88
N LEU A 331 -22.14 -29.83 31.81
CA LEU A 331 -21.13 -28.78 31.90
C LEU A 331 -21.60 -27.58 32.75
N LEU A 332 -22.89 -27.23 32.67
CA LEU A 332 -23.48 -26.14 33.44
C LEU A 332 -23.75 -26.51 34.90
N THR A 333 -24.18 -27.76 35.16
CA THR A 333 -24.66 -28.18 36.49
C THR A 333 -23.55 -28.80 37.35
N ALA A 334 -22.67 -29.61 36.76
CA ALA A 334 -21.73 -30.44 37.52
C ALA A 334 -20.44 -29.70 37.95
N LYS A 335 -20.27 -28.42 37.60
CA LYS A 335 -19.01 -27.66 37.78
C LYS A 335 -17.77 -28.39 37.22
N GLU A 336 -17.96 -29.28 36.26
CA GLU A 336 -16.89 -30.01 35.58
C GLU A 336 -16.28 -29.15 34.46
N PHE A 337 -15.63 -28.05 34.84
CA PHE A 337 -14.97 -27.13 33.91
C PHE A 337 -13.66 -27.69 33.30
N LYS A 338 -13.22 -28.89 33.72
CA LYS A 338 -11.91 -29.44 33.33
C LYS A 338 -11.82 -29.90 31.88
N GLN A 339 -12.93 -30.03 31.14
CA GLN A 339 -12.91 -30.49 29.74
C GLN A 339 -14.00 -29.83 28.88
N ILE A 340 -14.08 -28.50 28.86
CA ILE A 340 -14.94 -27.81 27.89
C ILE A 340 -14.33 -28.00 26.49
N PRO A 341 -15.07 -28.56 25.51
CA PRO A 341 -14.57 -28.71 24.16
C PRO A 341 -14.21 -27.35 23.55
N LEU A 342 -13.00 -27.25 23.01
CA LEU A 342 -12.60 -26.15 22.15
C LEU A 342 -13.31 -26.28 20.80
N ILE A 343 -13.68 -25.14 20.23
CA ILE A 343 -14.32 -25.05 18.92
C ILE A 343 -13.31 -24.50 17.94
N ASN A 344 -13.20 -25.15 16.79
CA ASN A 344 -12.33 -24.69 15.72
C ASN A 344 -13.11 -23.79 14.77
N PRO A 345 -12.46 -22.77 14.19
CA PRO A 345 -13.06 -21.96 13.13
C PRO A 345 -13.65 -22.82 12.02
N GLY A 346 -14.89 -22.53 11.61
CA GLY A 346 -15.64 -23.31 10.61
C GLY A 346 -16.49 -24.46 11.16
N ASP A 347 -16.43 -24.74 12.47
CA ASP A 347 -17.33 -25.68 13.13
C ASP A 347 -18.78 -25.15 13.19
N ILE A 348 -19.73 -26.08 13.20
CA ILE A 348 -21.17 -25.80 13.34
C ILE A 348 -21.63 -26.38 14.68
N VAL A 349 -22.13 -25.53 15.56
CA VAL A 349 -22.79 -25.96 16.80
C VAL A 349 -24.29 -26.02 16.57
N TYR A 350 -24.85 -27.20 16.75
CA TYR A 350 -26.28 -27.44 16.60
C TYR A 350 -26.90 -27.84 17.95
N VAL A 351 -27.86 -27.05 18.41
CA VAL A 351 -28.63 -27.30 19.63
C VAL A 351 -30.03 -27.81 19.24
N PRO A 352 -30.32 -29.10 19.41
CA PRO A 352 -31.62 -29.64 19.00
C PRO A 352 -32.75 -29.21 19.94
N LYS A 353 -33.99 -29.27 19.44
CA LYS A 353 -35.21 -29.13 20.24
C LYS A 353 -35.51 -30.40 21.05
N LYS A 354 -36.00 -30.23 22.29
CA LYS A 354 -36.50 -31.33 23.14
C LYS A 354 -37.60 -32.08 22.38
N LYS A 355 -37.37 -33.38 22.15
CA LYS A 355 -38.44 -34.27 21.67
C LYS A 355 -39.42 -34.50 22.82
N ASN A 356 -40.57 -33.82 22.79
CA ASN A 356 -41.65 -34.12 23.71
C ASN A 356 -42.07 -35.58 23.52
N SER A 357 -42.07 -36.35 24.61
CA SER A 357 -42.58 -37.72 24.62
C SER A 357 -44.11 -37.71 24.62
N PHE A 358 -44.72 -37.15 23.58
CA PHE A 358 -46.18 -37.10 23.42
C PHE A 358 -46.80 -38.51 23.56
N GLY A 359 -46.09 -39.55 23.10
CA GLY A 359 -46.51 -40.94 23.30
C GLY A 359 -46.63 -41.38 24.76
N ARG A 360 -45.79 -40.87 25.69
CA ARG A 360 -45.91 -41.18 27.13
C ARG A 360 -47.09 -40.46 27.79
N ILE A 361 -47.37 -39.22 27.37
CA ILE A 361 -48.52 -38.44 27.86
C ILE A 361 -49.83 -39.04 27.33
N PHE A 362 -49.88 -39.42 26.05
CA PHE A 362 -51.04 -40.11 25.47
C PHE A 362 -51.28 -41.47 26.16
N LEU A 363 -50.23 -42.24 26.44
CA LEU A 363 -50.34 -43.52 27.16
C LEU A 363 -50.84 -43.35 28.61
N SER A 364 -50.48 -42.27 29.32
CA SER A 364 -51.04 -42.01 30.65
C SER A 364 -52.53 -41.65 30.57
N VAL A 365 -52.93 -40.79 29.64
CA VAL A 365 -54.33 -40.40 29.47
C VAL A 365 -55.19 -41.60 29.02
N ALA A 366 -54.70 -42.42 28.09
CA ALA A 366 -55.41 -43.61 27.63
C ALA A 366 -55.61 -44.64 28.75
N ARG A 367 -54.60 -44.84 29.63
CA ARG A 367 -54.73 -45.71 30.80
C ARG A 367 -55.81 -45.22 31.76
N ASP A 368 -55.83 -43.92 32.02
CA ASP A 368 -56.79 -43.31 32.94
C ASP A 368 -58.22 -43.34 32.37
N VAL A 369 -58.39 -43.17 31.06
CA VAL A 369 -59.70 -43.31 30.40
C VAL A 369 -60.21 -44.77 30.45
N VAL A 370 -59.33 -45.76 30.24
CA VAL A 370 -59.69 -47.19 30.31
C VAL A 370 -60.05 -47.60 31.75
N SER A 371 -59.36 -47.07 32.77
CA SER A 371 -59.68 -47.37 34.17
C SER A 371 -61.01 -46.72 34.59
N ILE A 372 -61.28 -45.49 34.17
CA ILE A 372 -62.58 -44.83 34.43
C ILE A 372 -63.72 -45.56 33.71
N GLY A 373 -63.52 -45.94 32.44
CA GLY A 373 -64.52 -46.69 31.67
C GLY A 373 -64.82 -48.07 32.25
N SER A 374 -63.80 -48.77 32.78
CA SER A 374 -64.02 -50.07 33.43
C SER A 374 -64.74 -49.93 34.77
N LEU A 375 -64.48 -48.87 35.54
CA LEU A 375 -65.24 -48.57 36.77
C LEU A 375 -66.71 -48.28 36.48
N PHE A 376 -66.99 -47.53 35.41
CA PHE A 376 -68.36 -47.23 34.96
C PHE A 376 -69.13 -48.51 34.60
N LEU A 377 -68.52 -49.42 33.83
CA LEU A 377 -69.14 -50.69 33.47
C LEU A 377 -69.39 -51.61 34.68
N ILE A 378 -68.50 -51.59 35.68
CA ILE A 378 -68.70 -52.33 36.93
C ILE A 378 -69.89 -51.74 37.71
N LEU A 379 -69.98 -50.42 37.82
CA LEU A 379 -71.08 -49.73 38.48
C LEU A 379 -72.43 -50.01 37.79
N GLU A 380 -72.47 -49.99 36.46
CA GLU A 380 -73.66 -50.33 35.68
C GLU A 380 -74.12 -51.77 35.95
N ARG A 381 -73.19 -52.73 35.95
CA ARG A 381 -73.51 -54.13 36.29
C ARG A 381 -73.98 -54.31 37.73
N LEU A 382 -73.40 -53.58 38.68
CA LEU A 382 -73.83 -53.63 40.08
C LEU A 382 -75.22 -53.00 40.26
N TYR A 383 -75.51 -51.91 39.56
CA TYR A 383 -76.82 -51.26 39.56
C TYR A 383 -77.90 -52.19 38.99
N ASP A 384 -77.63 -52.81 37.84
CA ASP A 384 -78.55 -53.77 37.22
C ASP A 384 -78.80 -55.00 38.11
N ALA A 385 -77.75 -55.52 38.76
CA ALA A 385 -77.87 -56.65 39.69
C ALA A 385 -78.71 -56.29 40.93
N ALA A 386 -78.51 -55.09 41.48
CA ALA A 386 -79.30 -54.59 42.62
C ALA A 386 -80.78 -54.43 42.25
N ASN A 387 -81.07 -53.90 41.05
CA ASN A 387 -82.43 -53.69 40.59
C ASN A 387 -83.17 -55.02 40.30
N ARG A 388 -82.46 -56.04 39.81
CA ARG A 388 -83.01 -57.41 39.65
C ARG A 388 -83.30 -58.09 40.99
N SER A 389 -82.46 -57.86 42.01
CA SER A 389 -82.67 -58.36 43.38
C SER A 389 -83.91 -57.74 44.06
N GLY A 390 -84.17 -56.45 43.80
CA GLY A 390 -85.33 -55.73 44.37
C GLY A 390 -86.69 -56.21 43.84
N ASN A 391 -86.73 -56.80 42.65
CA ASN A 391 -87.97 -57.24 42.01
C ASN A 391 -88.39 -58.69 42.34
N SER A 392 -87.60 -59.40 43.18
CA SER A 392 -87.88 -60.80 43.59
C SER A 392 -88.59 -60.92 44.94
N LYS A 393 -88.97 -59.82 45.60
CA LYS A 393 -89.66 -59.79 46.91
C LYS A 393 -91.01 -59.05 46.88
N LYS A 394 -91.75 -59.15 45.77
CA LYS A 394 -93.17 -58.76 45.72
C LYS A 394 -94.05 -59.94 45.36
#